data_AF-A0A976PI80-F1
#
_entry.id   AF-A0A976PI80-F1
#
_cell.length_a   1.000
_cell.length_b   1.000
_cell.length_c   1.000
_cell.angle_alpha   90.00
_cell.angle_beta   90.00
_cell.angle_gamma   90.00
#
_symmetry.space_group_name_H-M   'P 1'
#
loop_
_entity.id
_entity.type
_entity.pdbx_description
1 polymer ?
#
loop_
_entity_poly.entity_id
_entity_poly.type
_entity_poly.pdbx_seq_one_letter_code
_entity_poly.pdbx_strand_id
1 'polypeptide(L)' 'MQVALPPGPEGLVTYQLPLDEQRLPLNGLLGESIRMTFTGEIHCIHCGRRSNKSFNQGYCYPCFSKLAQCDSCIV' A
#
# COMPACT_ATOMS: atom_id res chain seq x y z
N MET A 1 -16.69 -12.77 -8.68
CA MET A 1 -15.95 -12.55 -7.42
C MET A 1 -16.51 -11.28 -6.80
N GLN A 2 -17.46 -11.39 -5.86
CA GLN A 2 -18.01 -10.23 -5.16
C GLN A 2 -17.25 -10.05 -3.84
N VAL A 3 -16.53 -8.94 -3.73
CA VAL A 3 -15.94 -8.51 -2.45
C VAL A 3 -17.01 -7.71 -1.74
N ALA A 4 -17.64 -8.30 -0.72
CA ALA A 4 -18.59 -7.62 0.14
C ALA A 4 -17.83 -6.96 1.29
N LEU A 5 -17.77 -5.63 1.30
CA LEU A 5 -17.29 -4.88 2.46
C LEU A 5 -18.39 -4.91 3.54
N PRO A 6 -18.05 -5.15 4.82
CA PRO A 6 -19.03 -5.12 5.88
C PRO A 6 -19.69 -3.73 5.94
N PRO A 7 -21.02 -3.64 6.07
CA PRO A 7 -21.71 -2.37 6.20
C PRO A 7 -21.28 -1.68 7.50
N GLY A 8 -21.01 -0.39 7.42
CA GLY A 8 -20.84 0.48 8.58
C GLY A 8 -22.19 0.81 9.24
N PRO A 9 -22.18 1.63 10.31
CA PRO A 9 -23.42 2.10 10.91
C PRO A 9 -24.28 2.78 9.83
N GLU A 10 -25.58 2.46 9.82
CA GLU A 10 -26.58 2.95 8.83
C GLU A 10 -26.49 2.34 7.41
N GLY A 11 -25.74 1.24 7.22
CA GLY A 11 -25.67 0.55 5.93
C GLY A 11 -24.72 1.20 4.93
N LEU A 12 -23.99 2.23 5.36
CA LEU A 12 -22.97 2.91 4.57
C LEU A 12 -21.66 2.13 4.56
N VAL A 13 -21.05 1.97 3.39
CA VAL A 13 -19.72 1.34 3.28
C VAL A 13 -18.65 2.32 3.79
N THR A 14 -17.83 1.89 4.73
CA THR A 14 -16.72 2.71 5.27
C THR A 14 -15.40 2.27 4.64
N TYR A 15 -14.69 3.21 4.02
CA TYR A 15 -13.39 3.03 3.40
C TYR A 15 -12.29 3.66 4.27
N GLN A 16 -11.16 2.97 4.34
CA GLN A 16 -9.97 3.44 5.03
C GLN A 16 -8.73 3.23 4.15
N LEU A 17 -7.83 4.20 4.14
CA LEU A 17 -6.52 4.09 3.51
C LEU A 17 -5.50 3.63 4.57
N PRO A 18 -4.95 2.41 4.45
CA PRO A 18 -3.85 1.99 5.29
C PRO A 18 -2.56 2.72 4.88
N LEU A 19 -1.94 3.43 5.82
CA LEU A 19 -0.64 4.07 5.69
C LEU A 19 0.25 3.53 6.80
N ASP A 20 0.94 2.42 6.51
CA ASP A 20 1.68 1.63 7.50
C ASP A 20 0.78 1.23 8.70
N GLU A 21 1.08 1.73 9.89
CA GLU A 21 0.31 1.48 11.11
C GLU A 21 -0.95 2.35 11.22
N GLN A 22 -1.06 3.40 10.39
CA GLN A 22 -2.20 4.31 10.42
C GLN A 22 -3.32 3.83 9.50
N ARG A 23 -4.55 4.16 9.88
CA ARG A 23 -5.77 3.93 9.09
C ARG A 23 -6.49 5.25 8.93
N LEU A 24 -6.44 5.84 7.74
CA LEU A 24 -7.05 7.13 7.44
C LEU A 24 -8.49 6.92 6.92
N PRO A 25 -9.54 7.48 7.54
CA PRO A 25 -10.91 7.37 7.03
C PRO A 25 -11.07 8.17 5.73
N LEU A 26 -11.47 7.50 4.65
CA LEU A 26 -11.59 8.11 3.32
C LEU A 26 -12.95 8.74 3.04
N ASN A 27 -14.02 8.24 3.65
CA ASN A 27 -15.38 8.72 3.40
C ASN A 27 -15.53 10.24 3.64
N GLY A 28 -14.88 10.76 4.67
CA GLY A 28 -14.91 12.19 5.00
C GLY A 28 -14.10 13.07 4.06
N LEU A 29 -13.29 12.49 3.17
CA LEU A 29 -12.47 13.22 2.20
C LEU A 29 -13.10 13.24 0.80
N LEU A 30 -14.32 12.70 0.65
CA LEU A 30 -15.04 12.72 -0.62
C LEU A 30 -15.39 14.16 -1.02
N GLY A 31 -14.98 14.57 -2.22
CA GLY A 31 -15.16 15.93 -2.73
C GLY A 31 -14.03 16.89 -2.39
N GLU A 32 -13.10 16.48 -1.52
CA GLU A 32 -11.93 17.30 -1.16
C GLU A 32 -10.76 17.11 -2.15
N SER A 33 -9.92 18.13 -2.26
CA SER A 33 -8.68 18.05 -3.05
C SER A 33 -7.54 17.45 -2.23
N ILE A 34 -7.09 16.26 -2.61
CA ILE A 34 -5.99 15.56 -1.94
C ILE A 34 -4.67 15.85 -2.67
N ARG A 35 -3.64 16.21 -1.90
CA ARG A 35 -2.26 16.35 -2.40
C ARG A 35 -1.39 15.28 -1.76
N MET A 36 -0.64 14.56 -2.60
CA MET A 36 0.41 13.65 -2.17
C MET A 36 1.76 14.24 -2.59
N THR A 37 2.70 14.30 -1.64
CA THR A 37 4.08 14.74 -1.91
C THR A 37 5.01 13.57 -1.67
N PHE A 38 5.85 13.26 -2.65
CA PHE A 38 6.89 12.26 -2.48
C PHE A 38 8.01 12.81 -1.59
N THR A 39 8.34 12.11 -0.50
CA THR A 39 9.34 12.53 0.48
C THR A 39 10.78 12.30 0.03
N GLY A 40 11.00 11.61 -1.10
CA GLY A 40 12.33 11.23 -1.57
C GLY A 40 12.84 9.90 -1.03
N GLU A 41 12.09 9.25 -0.15
CA GLU A 41 12.47 7.97 0.44
C GLU A 41 11.66 6.82 -0.17
N ILE A 42 12.36 5.72 -0.48
CA ILE A 42 11.74 4.49 -0.94
C ILE A 42 12.05 3.41 0.09
N HIS A 43 11.03 2.76 0.61
CA HIS A 43 11.16 1.68 1.58
C HIS A 43 10.77 0.34 0.96
N CYS A 44 11.50 -0.72 1.30
CA CYS A 44 11.17 -2.06 0.85
C CYS A 44 9.89 -2.56 1.53
N ILE A 45 8.89 -3.01 0.76
CA ILE A 45 7.61 -3.50 1.29
C ILE A 45 7.72 -4.73 2.20
N HIS A 46 8.83 -5.47 2.09
CA HIS A 46 9.07 -6.66 2.92
C HIS A 46 9.87 -6.37 4.19
N CYS A 47 10.96 -5.60 4.09
CA CYS A 47 11.87 -5.40 5.22
C CYS A 47 11.95 -3.96 5.75
N GLY A 48 11.23 -3.01 5.15
CA GLY A 48 11.25 -1.61 5.54
C GLY A 48 12.56 -0.87 5.25
N ARG A 49 13.59 -1.53 4.71
CA ARG A 49 14.89 -0.88 4.44
C ARG A 49 14.73 0.25 3.41
N ARG A 50 15.34 1.40 3.71
CA ARG A 50 15.48 2.49 2.73
C ARG A 50 16.35 2.05 1.54
N SER A 51 15.86 2.32 0.35
CA SER A 51 16.53 2.06 -0.92
C SER A 51 16.48 3.31 -1.79
N ASN A 52 17.43 3.44 -2.73
CA ASN A 52 17.39 4.52 -3.72
C ASN A 52 16.52 4.14 -4.94
N LYS A 53 16.16 2.86 -5.07
CA LYS A 53 15.34 2.32 -6.17
C LYS A 53 14.50 1.13 -5.69
N SER A 54 13.29 1.00 -6.20
CA SER A 54 12.45 -0.19 -6.02
C SER A 54 12.71 -1.23 -7.12
N PHE A 55 12.69 -2.50 -6.72
CA PHE A 55 12.76 -3.67 -7.60
C PHE A 55 11.45 -4.47 -7.45
N ASN A 56 10.99 -5.08 -8.54
CA ASN A 56 9.75 -5.89 -8.61
C ASN A 56 8.56 -5.30 -7.80
N GLN A 57 8.19 -4.05 -8.10
CA GLN A 57 7.07 -3.31 -7.48
C GLN A 57 7.17 -3.02 -5.97
N GLY A 58 8.36 -2.96 -5.37
CA GLY A 58 8.50 -2.44 -4.00
C GLY A 58 9.59 -3.03 -3.14
N TYR A 59 10.46 -3.88 -3.68
CA TYR A 59 11.52 -4.54 -2.93
C TYR A 59 12.86 -3.82 -3.05
N CYS A 60 13.72 -3.93 -2.02
CA CYS A 60 15.13 -3.58 -2.14
C CYS A 60 15.91 -4.69 -2.86
N TYR A 61 17.08 -4.40 -3.41
CA TYR A 61 17.89 -5.38 -4.15
C TYR A 61 18.15 -6.69 -3.38
N PRO A 62 18.54 -6.68 -2.08
CA PRO A 62 18.72 -7.92 -1.33
C PRO A 62 17.45 -8.75 -1.12
N CYS A 63 16.29 -8.12 -1.02
CA CYS A 63 15.01 -8.83 -0.90
C CYS A 63 14.58 -9.38 -2.25
N PHE A 64 14.74 -8.59 -3.31
CA PHE A 64 14.48 -9.00 -4.68
C PHE A 64 15.28 -10.25 -5.08
N SER A 65 16.55 -10.35 -4.69
CA SER A 65 17.39 -11.50 -5.06
C SER A 65 17.18 -12.76 -4.20
N LYS A 66 16.52 -12.65 -3.04
CA LYS A 66 16.40 -13.75 -2.06
C LYS A 66 14.98 -14.28 -1.87
N LEU A 67 13.97 -13.45 -2.11
CA LEU A 67 12.59 -13.81 -1.85
C LEU A 67 11.98 -14.48 -3.08
N ALA A 68 11.47 -15.70 -2.91
CA ALA A 68 10.78 -16.44 -3.98
C ALA A 68 9.56 -15.69 -4.54
N GLN A 69 8.89 -14.87 -3.72
CA GLN A 69 7.80 -13.98 -4.13
C GLN A 69 8.21 -12.90 -5.15
N CYS A 70 9.51 -12.71 -5.40
CA CYS A 70 10.04 -11.81 -6.42
C CYS A 70 10.50 -12.54 -7.69
N ASP A 71 10.40 -13.87 -7.75
CA ASP A 71 10.84 -14.64 -8.92
C ASP A 71 9.90 -14.43 -10.11
N SER A 72 10.49 -14.38 -11.31
CA SER A 72 9.77 -14.20 -12.57
C SER A 72 8.79 -15.32 -12.91
N CYS A 73 8.81 -16.43 -12.16
CA CYS A 73 7.91 -17.56 -12.35
C CYS A 73 6.57 -17.39 -11.61
N ILE A 74 6.42 -16.33 -10.82
CA ILE A 74 5.16 -15.92 -10.18
C ILE A 74 4.67 -14.68 -10.96
N VAL A 75 3.86 -14.89 -12.00
CA VAL A 75 3.21 -13.85 -12.80
C VAL A 75 1.71 -14.04 -12.80
#